data_AF-A0A3A6HPN1-F1
#
_entry.id   AF-A0A3A6HPN1-F1
#
_cell.length_a   1.000
_cell.length_b   1.000
_cell.length_c   1.000
_cell.angle_alpha   90.00
_cell.angle_beta   90.00
_cell.angle_gamma   90.00
#
_symmetry.space_group_name_H-M   'P 1'
#
loop_
_entity.id
_entity.type
_entity.pdbx_description
1 polymer ?
#
loop_
_entity_poly.entity_id
_entity_poly.type
_entity_poly.pdbx_seq_one_letter_code
_entity_poly.pdbx_strand_id
1 'polypeptide(L)'
;MKQVYIASPLRGDYDTNIRNAVEYCRLAAESGVLALAPHIIFSQWCNDTIPEQREQGLKLGLELLSHSEELWVMGKQISEGMRGEIEFAAAHGIPTFYMRNPTAPQYYPISPDGNCLLSETGCIPNSRREDYEKQWVILRHESLAAEHRTPLNQLWLCTHGPGCAPDYHFSDTIHLLHPVDRDHLAIARGEVWGVAKPGTLERLTELYPALGENLTALQPVAEPDEDMSR
;
A
#
# COMPACT_ATOMS: atom_id res chain seq x y z
N MET A 1 -17.31 7.65 -2.99
CA MET A 1 -16.33 7.22 -4.01
C MET A 1 -15.02 7.88 -3.64
N LYS A 2 -13.95 7.10 -3.44
CA LYS A 2 -12.66 7.65 -2.99
C LYS A 2 -11.94 8.41 -4.11
N GLN A 3 -11.28 9.52 -3.80
CA GLN A 3 -10.45 10.24 -4.78
C GLN A 3 -9.05 9.62 -4.86
N VAL A 4 -8.66 9.22 -6.06
CA VAL A 4 -7.39 8.56 -6.35
C VAL A 4 -6.60 9.39 -7.34
N TYR A 5 -5.36 9.72 -6.97
CA TYR A 5 -4.41 10.34 -7.88
C TYR A 5 -3.70 9.30 -8.73
N ILE A 6 -3.71 9.46 -10.04
CA ILE A 6 -3.06 8.56 -10.99
C ILE A 6 -1.73 9.18 -11.46
N ALA A 7 -0.63 8.59 -11.02
CA ALA A 7 0.72 8.95 -11.46
C ALA A 7 1.17 8.02 -12.60
N SER A 8 1.48 8.59 -13.76
CA SER A 8 2.03 7.85 -14.91
C SER A 8 3.02 8.72 -15.68
N PRO A 9 3.92 8.13 -16.49
CA PRO A 9 4.84 8.90 -17.31
C PRO A 9 4.10 9.86 -18.25
N LEU A 10 4.58 11.10 -18.37
CA LEU A 10 4.14 12.07 -19.38
C LEU A 10 5.16 12.22 -20.52
N ARG A 11 6.45 12.38 -20.18
CA ARG A 11 7.53 12.65 -21.14
C ARG A 11 7.91 11.44 -21.98
N GLY A 12 8.53 11.72 -23.13
CA GLY A 12 8.91 10.73 -24.13
C GLY A 12 7.88 10.73 -25.25
N ASP A 13 7.09 9.67 -25.34
CA ASP A 13 5.96 9.58 -26.27
C ASP A 13 4.70 10.17 -25.62
N TYR A 14 4.53 11.50 -25.75
CA TYR A 14 3.42 12.24 -25.16
C TYR A 14 2.05 11.70 -25.59
N ASP A 15 1.86 11.39 -26.87
CA ASP A 15 0.57 10.91 -27.40
C ASP A 15 0.20 9.54 -26.84
N THR A 16 1.16 8.63 -26.73
CA THR A 16 0.94 7.33 -26.09
C THR A 16 0.72 7.47 -24.60
N ASN A 17 1.51 8.31 -23.93
CA ASN A 17 1.40 8.52 -22.48
C ASN A 17 0.07 9.14 -22.06
N ILE A 18 -0.42 10.14 -22.79
CA ILE A 18 -1.74 10.74 -22.53
C ILE A 18 -2.85 9.71 -22.77
N ARG A 19 -2.79 8.93 -23.86
CA ARG A 19 -3.77 7.85 -24.12
C ARG A 19 -3.77 6.81 -23.00
N ASN A 20 -2.58 6.42 -22.54
CA ASN A 20 -2.43 5.49 -21.42
C ASN A 20 -3.03 6.06 -20.12
N ALA A 21 -2.73 7.31 -19.79
CA ALA A 21 -3.26 7.96 -18.60
C ALA A 21 -4.79 8.04 -18.61
N VAL A 22 -5.39 8.40 -19.77
CA VAL A 22 -6.85 8.40 -19.96
C VAL A 22 -7.42 7.01 -19.73
N GLU A 23 -6.80 5.97 -20.32
CA GLU A 23 -7.25 4.59 -20.15
C GLU A 23 -7.13 4.12 -18.69
N TYR A 24 -6.05 4.46 -18.00
CA TYR A 24 -5.86 4.12 -16.59
C TYR A 24 -6.91 4.80 -15.71
N CYS A 25 -7.19 6.09 -15.94
CA CYS A 25 -8.29 6.78 -15.26
C CYS A 25 -9.64 6.12 -15.53
N ARG A 26 -9.92 5.72 -16.78
CA ARG A 26 -11.17 5.03 -17.16
C ARG A 26 -11.33 3.71 -16.41
N LEU A 27 -10.32 2.84 -16.45
CA LEU A 27 -10.34 1.54 -15.78
C LEU A 27 -10.46 1.67 -14.26
N ALA A 28 -9.78 2.64 -13.66
CA ALA A 28 -9.88 2.92 -12.23
C ALA A 28 -11.29 3.42 -11.88
N ALA A 29 -11.86 4.32 -12.69
CA ALA A 29 -13.22 4.81 -12.51
C ALA A 29 -14.27 3.69 -12.61
N GLU A 30 -14.14 2.79 -13.57
CA GLU A 30 -14.99 1.59 -13.70
C GLU A 30 -14.86 0.64 -12.51
N SER A 31 -13.73 0.69 -11.79
CA SER A 31 -13.48 -0.06 -10.57
C SER A 31 -14.02 0.64 -9.31
N GLY A 32 -14.66 1.81 -9.44
CA GLY A 32 -15.39 2.47 -8.36
C GLY A 32 -14.65 3.60 -7.64
N VAL A 33 -13.65 4.23 -8.26
CA VAL A 33 -12.89 5.36 -7.68
C VAL A 33 -12.96 6.63 -8.54
N LEU A 34 -12.79 7.80 -7.94
CA LEU A 34 -12.64 9.05 -8.68
C LEU A 34 -11.16 9.20 -9.06
N ALA A 35 -10.78 8.69 -10.23
CA ALA A 35 -9.40 8.67 -10.69
C ALA A 35 -9.03 9.95 -11.46
N LEU A 36 -7.99 10.65 -11.00
CA LEU A 36 -7.52 11.91 -11.60
C LEU A 36 -6.02 11.84 -11.93
N ALA A 37 -5.68 12.02 -13.20
CA ALA A 37 -4.29 12.22 -13.64
C ALA A 37 -4.09 13.70 -14.00
N PRO A 38 -3.27 14.46 -13.25
CA PRO A 38 -3.17 15.91 -13.45
C PRO A 38 -2.60 16.30 -14.80
N HIS A 39 -1.70 15.50 -15.37
CA HIS A 39 -1.12 15.78 -16.67
C HIS A 39 -2.09 15.56 -17.84
N ILE A 40 -3.31 15.06 -17.62
CA ILE A 40 -4.38 15.11 -18.64
C ILE A 40 -4.96 16.53 -18.71
N ILE A 41 -5.04 17.24 -17.58
CA ILE A 41 -5.72 18.54 -17.46
C ILE A 41 -4.72 19.68 -17.54
N PHE A 42 -3.71 19.68 -16.68
CA PHE A 42 -2.78 20.81 -16.54
C PHE A 42 -1.86 20.93 -17.74
N SER A 43 -1.47 19.84 -18.41
CA SER A 43 -0.64 19.91 -19.62
C SER A 43 -1.32 20.64 -20.79
N GLN A 44 -2.66 20.75 -20.78
CA GLN A 44 -3.42 21.44 -21.83
C GLN A 44 -3.20 22.96 -21.81
N TRP A 45 -2.72 23.51 -20.69
CA TRP A 45 -2.53 24.95 -20.51
C TRP A 45 -1.24 25.34 -19.75
N CYS A 46 -0.58 24.39 -19.10
CA CYS A 46 0.78 24.50 -18.58
C CYS A 46 1.73 23.70 -19.48
N ASN A 47 2.47 24.38 -20.35
CA ASN A 47 3.44 23.74 -21.23
C ASN A 47 4.67 23.26 -20.44
N ASP A 48 4.86 21.94 -20.36
CA ASP A 48 5.97 21.30 -19.64
C ASP A 48 7.37 21.65 -20.21
N THR A 49 7.45 22.18 -21.44
CA THR A 49 8.72 22.64 -22.04
C THR A 49 9.12 24.05 -21.59
N ILE A 50 8.22 24.79 -20.94
CA ILE A 50 8.47 26.14 -20.42
C ILE A 50 8.68 26.03 -18.90
N PRO A 51 9.88 26.35 -18.36
CA PRO A 51 10.20 26.11 -16.95
C PRO A 51 9.18 26.67 -15.94
N GLU A 52 8.72 27.90 -16.15
CA GLU A 52 7.75 28.57 -15.27
C GLU A 52 6.37 27.88 -15.28
N GLN A 53 5.89 27.48 -16.46
CA GLN A 53 4.62 26.78 -16.60
C GLN A 53 4.71 25.33 -16.09
N ARG A 54 5.87 24.68 -16.27
CA ARG A 54 6.16 23.38 -15.66
C ARG A 54 6.07 23.46 -14.14
N GLU A 55 6.71 24.46 -13.53
CA GLU A 55 6.66 24.65 -12.08
C GLU A 55 5.23 24.87 -11.59
N GLN A 56 4.44 25.69 -12.31
CA GLN A 56 3.03 25.89 -12.03
C GLN A 56 2.23 24.58 -12.14
N GLY A 57 2.43 23.80 -13.20
CA GLY A 57 1.76 22.50 -13.41
C GLY A 57 2.10 21.49 -12.30
N LEU A 58 3.37 21.43 -11.89
CA LEU A 58 3.80 20.59 -10.76
C LEU A 58 3.15 21.03 -9.45
N LYS A 59 3.12 22.33 -9.16
CA LYS A 59 2.48 22.87 -7.96
C LYS A 59 0.99 22.50 -7.87
N LEU A 60 0.27 22.63 -8.98
CA LEU A 60 -1.14 22.25 -9.07
C LEU A 60 -1.34 20.74 -8.95
N GLY A 61 -0.44 19.95 -9.54
CA GLY A 61 -0.41 18.50 -9.40
C GLY A 61 -0.24 18.06 -7.94
N LEU A 62 0.69 18.67 -7.20
CA LEU A 62 0.91 18.37 -5.79
C LEU A 62 -0.25 18.84 -4.90
N GLU A 63 -0.86 19.98 -5.22
CA GLU A 63 -2.09 20.42 -4.54
C GLU A 63 -3.23 19.42 -4.77
N LEU A 64 -3.41 18.92 -6.00
CA LEU A 64 -4.41 17.88 -6.25
C LEU A 64 -4.12 16.59 -5.47
N LEU A 65 -2.84 16.21 -5.39
CA LEU A 65 -2.40 15.04 -4.64
C LEU A 65 -2.67 15.20 -3.14
N SER A 66 -2.49 16.39 -2.56
CA SER A 66 -2.72 16.62 -1.12
C SER A 66 -4.18 16.41 -0.69
N HIS A 67 -5.13 16.58 -1.61
CA HIS A 67 -6.56 16.31 -1.40
C HIS A 67 -6.99 14.89 -1.80
N SER A 68 -6.07 14.06 -2.30
CA SER A 68 -6.37 12.70 -2.73
C SER A 68 -6.19 11.71 -1.58
N GLU A 69 -7.04 10.68 -1.52
CA GLU A 69 -6.99 9.66 -0.47
C GLU A 69 -5.87 8.65 -0.72
N GLU A 70 -5.52 8.41 -1.99
CA GLU A 70 -4.50 7.45 -2.39
C GLU A 70 -3.72 7.94 -3.62
N LEU A 71 -2.45 7.56 -3.69
CA LEU A 71 -1.60 7.69 -4.88
C LEU A 71 -1.46 6.34 -5.57
N TRP A 72 -1.78 6.30 -6.85
CA TRP A 72 -1.73 5.11 -7.68
C TRP A 72 -0.69 5.30 -8.79
N VAL A 73 0.45 4.60 -8.65
CA VAL A 73 1.59 4.65 -9.56
C VAL A 73 1.42 3.61 -10.65
N MET A 74 1.22 4.05 -11.89
CA MET A 74 0.89 3.21 -13.04
C MET A 74 2.12 2.90 -13.90
N GLY A 75 2.37 1.61 -14.10
CA GLY A 75 3.40 1.09 -15.00
C GLY A 75 4.66 0.64 -14.28
N LYS A 76 5.67 0.27 -15.07
CA LYS A 76 6.96 -0.26 -14.57
C LYS A 76 8.05 0.80 -14.46
N GLN A 77 7.89 1.92 -15.17
CA GLN A 77 8.87 2.99 -15.20
C GLN A 77 8.42 4.12 -14.28
N ILE A 78 9.33 4.56 -13.41
CA ILE A 78 9.11 5.73 -12.55
C ILE A 78 9.85 6.90 -13.18
N SER A 79 9.10 7.87 -13.68
CA SER A 79 9.68 9.11 -14.22
C SER A 79 10.13 10.06 -13.11
N GLU A 80 10.93 11.09 -13.45
CA GLU A 80 11.32 12.13 -12.50
C GLU A 80 10.12 12.81 -11.84
N GLY A 81 9.08 13.12 -12.61
CA GLY A 81 7.84 13.72 -12.10
C GLY A 81 7.12 12.81 -11.11
N MET A 82 6.96 11.54 -11.47
CA MET A 82 6.34 10.53 -10.60
C MET A 82 7.12 10.36 -9.29
N ARG A 83 8.45 10.45 -9.33
CA ARG A 83 9.27 10.36 -8.11
C ARG A 83 8.95 11.51 -7.14
N GLY A 84 8.79 12.74 -7.65
CA GLY A 84 8.38 13.88 -6.83
C GLY A 84 6.99 13.68 -6.21
N GLU A 85 6.04 13.11 -6.96
CA GLU A 85 4.70 12.78 -6.48
C GLU A 85 4.74 11.70 -5.38
N ILE A 86 5.55 10.65 -5.56
CA ILE A 86 5.75 9.57 -4.58
C ILE A 86 6.38 10.10 -3.29
N GLU A 87 7.44 10.93 -3.41
CA GLU A 87 8.10 11.57 -2.27
C GLU A 87 7.13 12.48 -1.51
N PHE A 88 6.31 13.25 -2.22
CA PHE A 88 5.26 14.08 -1.62
C PHE A 88 4.21 13.24 -0.89
N ALA A 89 3.69 12.19 -1.51
CA ALA A 89 2.72 11.29 -0.90
C ALA A 89 3.26 10.68 0.39
N ALA A 90 4.51 10.20 0.37
CA ALA A 90 5.16 9.65 1.56
C ALA A 90 5.28 10.70 2.70
N ALA A 91 5.67 11.94 2.37
CA ALA A 91 5.78 13.02 3.36
C ALA A 91 4.44 13.44 3.98
N HIS A 92 3.33 13.23 3.26
CA HIS A 92 1.98 13.58 3.71
C HIS A 92 1.18 12.38 4.22
N GLY A 93 1.79 11.19 4.30
CA GLY A 93 1.13 9.97 4.76
C GLY A 93 0.06 9.42 3.81
N ILE A 94 0.09 9.81 2.53
CA ILE A 94 -0.85 9.34 1.50
C ILE A 94 -0.43 7.92 1.08
N PRO A 95 -1.30 6.90 1.25
CA PRO A 95 -1.01 5.54 0.81
C PRO A 95 -0.68 5.48 -0.68
N THR A 96 0.42 4.81 -1.02
CA THR A 96 0.90 4.68 -2.39
C THR A 96 0.83 3.22 -2.84
N PHE A 97 0.20 2.97 -3.99
CA PHE A 97 0.07 1.64 -4.58
C PHE A 97 0.70 1.61 -5.97
N TYR A 98 1.36 0.50 -6.31
CA TYR A 98 2.13 0.35 -7.55
C TYR A 98 1.49 -0.68 -8.48
N MET A 99 0.86 -0.22 -9.56
CA MET A 99 0.23 -1.09 -10.55
C MET A 99 1.21 -1.35 -11.68
N ARG A 100 1.96 -2.46 -11.55
CA ARG A 100 2.92 -2.89 -12.60
C ARG A 100 2.25 -3.25 -13.92
N ASN A 101 0.99 -3.69 -13.86
CA ASN A 101 0.15 -4.03 -15.00
C ASN A 101 -1.14 -3.17 -14.96
N PRO A 102 -1.07 -1.89 -15.34
CA PRO A 102 -2.22 -0.96 -15.21
C PRO A 102 -3.47 -1.39 -15.97
N THR A 103 -3.35 -2.19 -17.03
CA THR A 103 -4.47 -2.66 -17.85
C THR A 103 -5.18 -3.89 -17.29
N ALA A 104 -4.84 -4.30 -16.06
CA ALA A 104 -5.39 -5.47 -15.40
C ALA A 104 -6.08 -5.06 -14.08
N PRO A 105 -7.35 -4.59 -14.14
CA PRO A 105 -8.07 -4.03 -12.97
C PRO A 105 -8.22 -4.98 -11.79
N GLN A 106 -8.12 -6.30 -12.00
CA GLN A 106 -8.17 -7.29 -10.92
C GLN A 106 -7.08 -7.10 -9.85
N TYR A 107 -5.97 -6.43 -10.22
CA TYR A 107 -4.86 -6.11 -9.32
C TYR A 107 -4.97 -4.72 -8.69
N TYR A 108 -6.06 -3.97 -8.94
CA TYR A 108 -6.21 -2.65 -8.34
C TYR A 108 -6.48 -2.75 -6.82
N PRO A 109 -5.98 -1.80 -6.03
CA PRO A 109 -6.17 -1.75 -4.58
C PRO A 109 -7.58 -1.24 -4.22
N ILE A 110 -8.59 -1.97 -4.68
CA ILE A 110 -10.00 -1.75 -4.36
C ILE A 110 -10.38 -2.65 -3.20
N SER A 111 -10.93 -2.06 -2.14
CA SER A 111 -11.50 -2.84 -1.05
C SER A 111 -13.02 -2.99 -1.22
N PRO A 112 -13.56 -4.21 -1.13
CA PRO A 112 -15.01 -4.44 -1.24
C PRO A 112 -15.85 -3.73 -0.18
N ASP A 113 -15.27 -3.45 1.01
CA ASP A 113 -15.95 -2.75 2.10
C ASP A 113 -15.77 -1.22 2.06
N GLY A 114 -15.03 -0.71 1.06
CA GLY A 114 -14.78 0.71 0.85
C GLY A 114 -13.66 1.31 1.71
N ASN A 115 -13.03 0.55 2.62
CA ASN A 115 -11.94 1.05 3.45
C ASN A 115 -10.61 1.10 2.68
N CYS A 116 -9.74 2.05 3.02
CA CYS A 116 -8.39 2.15 2.43
C CYS A 116 -7.54 0.95 2.82
N LEU A 117 -6.98 0.27 1.82
CA LEU A 117 -6.07 -0.86 2.03
C LEU A 117 -4.78 -0.42 2.71
N LEU A 118 -4.17 -1.37 3.41
CA LEU A 118 -2.90 -1.17 4.08
C LEU A 118 -1.76 -1.26 3.05
N SER A 119 -0.77 -0.39 3.23
CA SER A 119 0.47 -0.35 2.45
C SER A 119 1.67 -0.27 3.39
N GLU A 120 2.87 -0.12 2.83
CA GLU A 120 4.11 0.05 3.59
C GLU A 120 4.07 1.19 4.61
N THR A 121 3.26 2.24 4.38
CA THR A 121 3.10 3.35 5.34
C THR A 121 2.50 2.92 6.67
N GLY A 122 1.75 1.81 6.69
CA GLY A 122 1.18 1.18 7.88
C GLY A 122 2.18 0.32 8.67
N CYS A 123 3.40 0.12 8.16
CA CYS A 123 4.43 -0.73 8.77
C CYS A 123 5.50 0.08 9.53
N ILE A 124 6.04 -0.49 10.60
CA ILE A 124 7.21 0.04 11.30
C ILE A 124 8.34 0.19 10.26
N PRO A 125 8.99 1.37 10.14
CA PRO A 125 10.05 1.58 9.14
C PRO A 125 11.15 0.54 9.24
N ASN A 126 11.61 0.03 8.09
CA ASN A 126 12.64 -1.00 7.97
C ASN A 126 12.34 -2.37 8.63
N SER A 127 11.12 -2.58 9.15
CA SER A 127 10.74 -3.86 9.80
C SER A 127 10.88 -5.09 8.91
N ARG A 128 10.97 -4.93 7.58
CA ARG A 128 11.27 -6.02 6.64
C ARG A 128 12.61 -6.73 6.88
N ARG A 129 13.51 -6.08 7.62
CA ARG A 129 14.83 -6.59 7.99
C ARG A 129 14.87 -7.16 9.41
N GLU A 130 13.75 -7.15 10.12
CA GLU A 130 13.65 -7.64 11.50
C GLU A 130 13.12 -9.08 11.53
N ASP A 131 13.04 -9.69 12.70
CA ASP A 131 12.32 -10.95 12.86
C ASP A 131 10.80 -10.70 12.79
N TYR A 132 10.07 -11.60 12.13
CA TYR A 132 8.60 -11.57 12.09
C TYR A 132 7.94 -12.53 13.07
N GLU A 133 8.67 -13.47 13.68
CA GLU A 133 8.08 -14.42 14.61
C GLU A 133 7.38 -13.69 15.77
N LYS A 134 6.12 -14.08 16.03
CA LYS A 134 5.22 -13.47 17.02
C LYS A 134 4.90 -11.99 16.74
N GLN A 135 5.12 -11.49 15.53
CA GLN A 135 4.80 -10.12 15.13
C GLN A 135 3.53 -10.07 14.27
N TRP A 136 2.78 -8.97 14.39
CA TRP A 136 1.69 -8.65 13.47
C TRP A 136 2.26 -8.09 12.17
N VAL A 137 2.01 -8.75 11.06
CA VAL A 137 2.49 -8.36 9.74
C VAL A 137 1.34 -7.93 8.84
N ILE A 138 1.66 -7.04 7.89
CA ILE A 138 0.73 -6.56 6.87
C ILE A 138 0.99 -7.30 5.56
N LEU A 139 0.06 -8.14 5.15
CA LEU A 139 0.04 -8.82 3.87
C LEU A 139 -0.19 -7.83 2.73
N ARG A 140 0.48 -8.07 1.60
CA ARG A 140 0.23 -7.36 0.35
C ARG A 140 -1.16 -7.67 -0.16
N HIS A 141 -1.88 -6.64 -0.60
CA HIS A 141 -3.24 -6.80 -1.10
C HIS A 141 -3.28 -7.63 -2.40
N GLU A 142 -2.17 -7.70 -3.12
CA GLU A 142 -1.98 -8.52 -4.31
C GLU A 142 -1.99 -10.03 -3.99
N SER A 143 -1.66 -10.40 -2.75
CA SER A 143 -1.71 -11.79 -2.28
C SER A 143 -3.13 -12.22 -1.87
N LEU A 144 -4.11 -11.30 -1.91
CA LEU A 144 -5.52 -11.55 -1.61
C LEU A 144 -6.37 -11.55 -2.89
N ALA A 145 -7.31 -12.49 -2.96
CA ALA A 145 -8.39 -12.45 -3.95
C ALA A 145 -9.22 -11.17 -3.79
N ALA A 146 -9.79 -10.67 -4.89
CA ALA A 146 -10.44 -9.36 -4.92
C ALA A 146 -11.59 -9.24 -3.91
N GLU A 147 -12.38 -10.30 -3.76
CA GLU A 147 -13.49 -10.42 -2.81
C GLU A 147 -13.08 -10.43 -1.34
N HIS A 148 -11.82 -10.75 -1.04
CA HIS A 148 -11.26 -10.81 0.31
C HIS A 148 -10.28 -9.67 0.60
N ARG A 149 -10.13 -8.72 -0.33
CA ARG A 149 -9.16 -7.62 -0.24
C ARG A 149 -9.67 -6.54 0.71
N THR A 150 -9.66 -6.80 2.00
CA THR A 150 -9.99 -5.83 3.06
C THR A 150 -8.77 -5.53 3.92
N PRO A 151 -8.69 -4.35 4.56
CA PRO A 151 -7.64 -4.05 5.52
C PRO A 151 -7.55 -5.08 6.66
N LEU A 152 -8.68 -5.62 7.11
CA LEU A 152 -8.71 -6.69 8.11
C LEU A 152 -7.97 -7.94 7.62
N ASN A 153 -8.28 -8.39 6.40
CA ASN A 153 -7.68 -9.58 5.81
C ASN A 153 -6.23 -9.37 5.35
N GLN A 154 -5.72 -8.15 5.45
CA GLN A 154 -4.29 -7.87 5.30
C GLN A 154 -3.52 -8.04 6.62
N LEU A 155 -4.18 -8.12 7.78
CA LEU A 155 -3.50 -8.25 9.07
C LEU A 155 -3.37 -9.71 9.49
N TRP A 156 -2.15 -10.15 9.78
CA TRP A 156 -1.87 -11.52 10.18
C TRP A 156 -0.83 -11.58 11.30
N LEU A 157 -0.96 -12.55 12.21
CA LEU A 157 0.09 -12.88 13.17
C LEU A 157 1.06 -13.84 12.49
N CYS A 158 2.34 -13.47 12.39
CA CYS A 158 3.37 -14.39 11.96
C CYS A 158 3.76 -15.30 13.13
N THR A 159 3.50 -16.59 12.99
CA THR A 159 3.62 -17.56 14.09
C THR A 159 4.99 -18.23 14.14
N HIS A 160 5.54 -18.61 13.00
CA HIS A 160 6.84 -19.29 12.85
C HIS A 160 7.21 -19.37 11.36
N GLY A 161 8.42 -19.85 11.07
CA GLY A 161 8.85 -20.18 9.71
C GLY A 161 10.34 -19.90 9.50
N PRO A 162 11.00 -20.62 8.58
CA PRO A 162 12.41 -20.39 8.27
C PRO A 162 12.68 -18.97 7.74
N GLY A 163 11.68 -18.34 7.12
CA GLY A 163 11.74 -16.96 6.62
C GLY A 163 11.42 -15.88 7.66
N CYS A 164 11.18 -16.24 8.93
CA CYS A 164 10.91 -15.27 10.00
C CYS A 164 12.13 -14.41 10.31
N ALA A 165 13.32 -15.03 10.38
CA ALA A 165 14.57 -14.30 10.48
C ALA A 165 14.94 -13.71 9.11
N PRO A 166 15.53 -12.50 9.06
CA PRO A 166 15.90 -11.83 7.82
C PRO A 166 17.05 -12.51 7.07
N ASP A 167 17.86 -13.32 7.74
CA ASP A 167 19.05 -14.02 7.25
C ASP A 167 18.77 -15.48 6.84
N TYR A 168 17.51 -15.80 6.52
CA TYR A 168 17.13 -17.13 6.05
C TYR A 168 17.96 -17.60 4.84
N HIS A 169 18.34 -18.88 4.83
CA HIS A 169 19.20 -19.44 3.79
C HIS A 169 18.49 -20.38 2.82
N PHE A 170 17.50 -21.15 3.30
CA PHE A 170 16.93 -22.26 2.54
C PHE A 170 15.51 -22.00 2.04
N SER A 171 14.73 -21.22 2.79
CA SER A 171 13.34 -20.90 2.45
C SER A 171 12.97 -19.57 3.11
N ASP A 172 12.31 -18.72 2.35
CA ASP A 172 11.75 -17.46 2.84
C ASP A 172 10.31 -17.63 3.37
N THR A 173 9.84 -18.87 3.58
CA THR A 173 8.47 -19.13 4.00
C THR A 173 8.22 -18.69 5.44
N ILE A 174 7.12 -17.97 5.65
CA ILE A 174 6.54 -17.61 6.94
C ILE A 174 5.13 -18.16 7.06
N HIS A 175 4.76 -18.60 8.27
CA HIS A 175 3.44 -19.14 8.59
C HIS A 175 2.63 -18.11 9.37
N LEU A 176 1.45 -17.81 8.85
CA LEU A 176 0.59 -16.76 9.33
C LEU A 176 -0.70 -17.35 9.92
N LEU A 177 -1.24 -16.66 10.93
CA LEU A 177 -2.53 -16.92 11.55
C LEU A 177 -3.39 -15.67 11.45
N HIS A 178 -4.58 -15.78 10.88
CA HIS A 178 -5.51 -14.68 10.79
C HIS A 178 -6.18 -14.43 12.15
N PRO A 179 -6.32 -13.17 12.60
CA PRO A 179 -6.78 -12.87 13.95
C PRO A 179 -8.23 -13.27 14.22
N VAL A 180 -9.10 -13.26 13.21
CA VAL A 180 -10.56 -13.38 13.42
C VAL A 180 -11.08 -14.79 13.15
N ASP A 181 -10.92 -15.30 11.93
CA ASP A 181 -11.41 -16.64 11.53
C ASP A 181 -10.45 -17.78 11.89
N ARG A 182 -9.21 -17.45 12.30
CA ARG A 182 -8.14 -18.41 12.64
C ARG A 182 -7.64 -19.21 11.45
N ASP A 183 -7.79 -18.69 10.24
CA ASP A 183 -7.19 -19.29 9.05
C ASP A 183 -5.67 -19.25 9.11
N HIS A 184 -5.06 -20.23 8.42
CA HIS A 184 -3.62 -20.37 8.31
C HIS A 184 -3.15 -20.17 6.88
N LEU A 185 -2.05 -19.44 6.74
CA LEU A 185 -1.45 -19.17 5.43
C LEU A 185 0.06 -19.37 5.49
N ALA A 186 0.65 -19.99 4.46
CA ALA A 186 2.09 -20.10 4.29
C ALA A 186 2.51 -19.37 3.01
N ILE A 187 3.36 -18.35 3.15
CA ILE A 187 3.78 -17.48 2.04
C ILE A 187 5.26 -17.14 2.16
N ALA A 188 5.84 -16.66 1.07
CA ALA A 188 7.16 -16.03 1.07
C ALA A 188 7.16 -14.73 1.88
N ARG A 189 8.24 -14.46 2.63
CA ARG A 189 8.48 -13.22 3.38
C ARG A 189 8.33 -11.96 2.52
N GLY A 190 8.62 -12.07 1.22
CA GLY A 190 8.49 -10.97 0.26
C GLY A 190 7.04 -10.48 0.03
N GLU A 191 6.05 -11.30 0.40
CA GLU A 191 4.61 -11.05 0.22
C GLU A 191 4.00 -10.17 1.33
N VAL A 192 4.75 -9.84 2.37
CA VAL A 192 4.32 -8.86 3.39
C VAL A 192 5.03 -7.52 3.22
N TRP A 193 4.35 -6.44 3.58
CA TRP A 193 4.92 -5.10 3.64
C TRP A 193 5.87 -4.92 4.82
N GLY A 194 5.61 -5.56 5.95
CA GLY A 194 6.37 -5.42 7.19
C GLY A 194 5.51 -5.61 8.43
N VAL A 195 6.10 -5.32 9.60
CA VAL A 195 5.41 -5.36 10.90
C VAL A 195 4.49 -4.15 11.03
N ALA A 196 3.23 -4.37 11.41
CA ALA A 196 2.24 -3.31 11.59
C ALA A 196 2.63 -2.35 12.72
N LYS A 197 2.45 -1.04 12.51
CA LYS A 197 2.59 -0.04 13.59
C LYS A 197 1.47 -0.19 14.63
N PRO A 198 1.71 0.16 15.90
CA PRO A 198 0.64 0.22 16.91
C PRO A 198 -0.57 1.05 16.46
N GLY A 199 -0.35 2.25 15.91
CA GLY A 199 -1.44 3.09 15.39
C GLY A 199 -2.21 2.49 14.21
N THR A 200 -1.59 1.56 13.44
CA THR A 200 -2.31 0.81 12.41
C THR A 200 -3.26 -0.21 13.05
N LEU A 201 -2.80 -0.92 14.10
CA LEU A 201 -3.62 -1.88 14.84
C LEU A 201 -4.79 -1.20 15.57
N GLU A 202 -4.55 -0.03 16.16
CA GLU A 202 -5.59 0.80 16.78
C GLU A 202 -6.66 1.19 15.75
N ARG A 203 -6.25 1.77 14.61
CA ARG A 203 -7.17 2.12 13.53
C ARG A 203 -7.97 0.91 13.02
N LEU A 204 -7.35 -0.26 12.88
CA LEU A 204 -8.06 -1.46 12.45
C LEU A 204 -9.05 -1.93 13.51
N THR A 205 -8.75 -1.79 14.79
CA THR A 205 -9.67 -2.16 15.87
C THR A 205 -10.90 -1.24 15.90
N GLU A 206 -10.71 0.05 15.59
CA GLU A 206 -11.81 1.00 15.42
C GLU A 206 -12.70 0.65 14.20
N LEU A 207 -12.07 0.27 13.08
CA LEU A 207 -12.79 -0.11 11.84
C LEU A 207 -13.48 -1.48 11.95
N TYR A 208 -12.87 -2.43 12.66
CA TYR A 208 -13.34 -3.81 12.80
C TYR A 208 -13.40 -4.19 14.29
N PRO A 209 -14.50 -3.88 15.00
CA PRO A 209 -14.59 -4.11 16.45
C PRO A 209 -14.31 -5.55 16.90
N ALA A 210 -14.66 -6.54 16.07
CA ALA A 210 -14.38 -7.97 16.33
C ALA A 210 -12.88 -8.31 16.39
N LEU A 211 -12.01 -7.44 15.87
CA LEU A 211 -10.56 -7.62 15.92
C LEU A 211 -10.00 -7.38 17.34
N GLY A 212 -10.54 -6.42 18.09
CA GLY A 212 -9.96 -5.96 19.36
C GLY A 212 -9.79 -7.07 20.40
N GLU A 213 -10.85 -7.84 20.64
CA GLU A 213 -10.82 -8.97 21.59
C GLU A 213 -9.83 -10.06 21.16
N ASN A 214 -9.71 -10.28 19.85
CA ASN A 214 -8.83 -11.30 19.29
C ASN A 214 -7.35 -10.92 19.36
N LEU A 215 -7.01 -9.64 19.16
CA LEU A 215 -5.63 -9.16 19.28
C LEU A 215 -5.11 -9.39 20.70
N THR A 216 -5.90 -9.06 21.73
CA THR A 216 -5.51 -9.29 23.14
C THR A 216 -5.33 -10.77 23.45
N ALA A 217 -6.20 -11.65 22.93
CA ALA A 217 -6.09 -13.09 23.13
C ALA A 217 -4.88 -13.73 22.42
N LEU A 218 -4.39 -13.09 21.36
CA LEU A 218 -3.26 -13.54 20.53
C LEU A 218 -1.95 -12.80 20.81
N GLN A 219 -1.95 -11.87 21.78
CA GLN A 219 -0.72 -11.19 22.16
C GLN A 219 0.34 -12.23 22.58
N PRO A 220 1.57 -12.11 22.08
CA PRO A 220 2.68 -12.88 22.62
C PRO A 220 2.77 -12.53 24.10
N VAL A 221 2.60 -13.51 24.98
CA VAL A 221 2.89 -13.32 26.40
C VAL A 221 4.34 -12.89 26.47
N ALA A 222 4.59 -11.66 26.92
CA ALA A 222 5.95 -11.27 27.31
C ALA A 222 6.38 -12.31 28.34
N GLU A 223 7.44 -13.07 28.03
CA GLU A 223 8.06 -13.90 29.06
C GLU A 223 8.34 -12.95 30.23
N PRO A 224 7.82 -13.24 31.44
CA PRO A 224 8.19 -12.43 32.58
C PRO A 224 9.72 -12.48 32.65
N ASP A 225 10.35 -11.30 32.74
CA ASP A 225 11.77 -11.21 33.08
C ASP A 225 11.95 -12.10 34.32
N GLU A 226 12.52 -13.29 34.13
CA GLU A 226 13.05 -14.09 35.21
C GLU A 226 14.33 -13.38 35.70
N ASP A 227 14.20 -12.14 36.17
CA ASP A 227 15.04 -11.63 37.24
C ASP A 227 14.54 -12.22 38.55
N MET A 228 14.71 -13.54 38.66
CA MET A 228 14.52 -14.26 39.90
C MET A 228 15.61 -15.32 40.01
N SER A 229 16.64 -14.91 40.76
CA SER A 229 17.37 -15.70 41.75
C SER A 229 18.77 -16.22 41.40
N ARG A 230 19.73 -15.53 42.05
CA ARG A 230 20.81 -16.03 42.92
C ARG A 230 22.14 -16.43 42.29
#